data_AF-A0A3D3M1B3-F1
#
_entry.id   AF-A0A3D3M1B3-F1
#
_cell.length_a   1.000
_cell.length_b   1.000
_cell.length_c   1.000
_cell.angle_alpha   90.00
_cell.angle_beta   90.00
_cell.angle_gamma   90.00
#
_symmetry.space_group_name_H-M   'P 1'
#
loop_
_entity.id
_entity.type
_entity.pdbx_description
1 polymer ?
#
loop_
_entity_poly.entity_id
_entity_poly.type
_entity_poly.pdbx_seq_one_letter_code
_entity_poly.pdbx_strand_id
1 'polypeptide(L)'
;YNLANLLATGRGVALDHGLALACYRRAAQMGHAKSMNLLGRYMEEGLHCQANLPAAREWYRRSAEGGDFRGQFSHAAVLAAQGELDEALKWLQVALEGGNANFLRVAGPALEQAVQPEIRAMAGAYKERLAELV
;
A
#
# COMPACT_ATOMS: atom_id res chain seq x y z
N TYR A 1 11.29 -8.69 -6.11
CA TYR A 1 11.01 -7.37 -5.50
C TYR A 1 12.10 -6.33 -5.81
N ASN A 2 13.35 -6.48 -5.33
CA ASN A 2 14.37 -5.43 -5.50
C ASN A 2 14.62 -5.01 -6.95
N LEU A 3 14.83 -5.97 -7.86
CA LEU A 3 14.98 -5.68 -9.29
C LEU A 3 13.78 -4.92 -9.87
N ALA A 4 12.56 -5.36 -9.54
CA ALA A 4 11.33 -4.68 -9.94
C ALA A 4 11.31 -3.22 -9.49
N ASN A 5 11.79 -2.95 -8.26
CA ASN A 5 11.85 -1.59 -7.73
C ASN A 5 12.91 -0.73 -8.44
N LEU A 6 14.06 -1.29 -8.81
CA LEU A 6 15.07 -0.57 -9.60
C LEU A 6 14.50 -0.21 -10.98
N LEU A 7 13.86 -1.17 -11.66
CA LEU A 7 13.24 -0.97 -12.97
C LEU A 7 12.07 0.04 -12.91
N ALA A 8 11.23 -0.02 -11.88
CA ALA A 8 10.10 0.91 -11.71
C ALA A 8 10.52 2.33 -11.35
N THR A 9 11.73 2.53 -10.82
CA THR A 9 12.24 3.84 -10.40
C THR A 9 13.37 4.37 -11.28
N GLY A 10 13.89 3.56 -12.20
CA GLY A 10 15.08 3.88 -12.99
C GLY A 10 16.36 4.02 -12.17
N ARG A 11 16.40 3.52 -10.92
CA ARG A 11 17.56 3.70 -10.04
C ARG A 11 18.67 2.75 -10.45
N GLY A 12 19.67 3.26 -11.18
CA GLY A 12 20.85 2.51 -11.59
C GLY A 12 20.60 1.52 -12.74
N VAL A 13 19.40 1.50 -13.32
CA VAL A 13 19.00 0.72 -14.49
C VAL A 13 18.06 1.57 -15.35
N ALA A 14 17.91 1.23 -16.63
CA ALA A 14 16.88 1.85 -17.46
C ALA A 14 15.48 1.61 -16.85
N LEU A 15 14.66 2.65 -16.85
CA LEU A 15 13.27 2.57 -16.38
C LEU A 15 12.47 1.66 -17.32
N ASP A 16 11.82 0.64 -16.75
CA ASP A 16 11.01 -0.33 -17.49
C ASP A 16 9.89 -0.86 -16.59
N HIS A 17 8.70 -0.26 -16.74
CA HIS A 17 7.52 -0.65 -15.98
C HIS A 17 6.94 -2.01 -16.41
N GLY A 18 7.13 -2.42 -17.67
CA GLY A 18 6.67 -3.72 -18.15
C GLY A 18 7.42 -4.86 -17.46
N LEU A 19 8.76 -4.76 -17.42
CA LEU A 19 9.59 -5.74 -16.72
C LEU A 19 9.42 -5.65 -15.20
N ALA A 20 9.27 -4.44 -14.64
CA ALA A 20 8.96 -4.27 -13.22
C ALA A 20 7.66 -5.00 -12.84
N LEU A 21 6.59 -4.84 -13.63
CA LEU A 21 5.32 -5.53 -13.43
C LEU A 21 5.49 -7.05 -13.46
N ALA A 22 6.22 -7.58 -14.43
CA ALA A 22 6.48 -9.02 -14.52
C ALA A 22 7.22 -9.53 -13.27
N CYS A 23 8.24 -8.80 -12.81
CA CYS A 23 8.98 -9.15 -11.59
C CYS A 23 8.12 -9.03 -10.31
N TYR A 24 7.28 -8.00 -10.18
CA TYR A 24 6.35 -7.88 -9.06
C TYR A 24 5.34 -9.03 -9.05
N ARG A 25 4.77 -9.37 -10.22
CA ARG A 25 3.83 -10.48 -10.36
C ARG A 25 4.44 -11.79 -9.91
N ARG A 26 5.64 -12.12 -10.38
CA ARG A 26 6.35 -13.35 -9.98
C ARG A 26 6.59 -13.39 -8.47
N ALA A 27 7.06 -12.29 -7.87
CA ALA A 27 7.33 -12.24 -6.44
C ALA A 27 6.04 -12.31 -5.60
N ALA A 28 4.95 -11.65 -6.04
CA ALA A 28 3.64 -11.70 -5.41
C ALA A 28 3.07 -13.13 -5.41
N GLN A 29 3.20 -13.84 -6.53
CA GLN A 29 2.80 -15.26 -6.64
C GLN A 29 3.58 -16.17 -5.68
N MET A 30 4.81 -15.80 -5.32
CA MET A 30 5.64 -16.50 -4.33
C MET A 30 5.39 -16.08 -2.88
N GLY A 31 4.35 -15.27 -2.60
CA GLY A 31 4.02 -14.87 -1.23
C GLY A 31 4.68 -13.57 -0.75
N HIS A 32 5.41 -12.84 -1.61
CA HIS A 32 6.07 -11.60 -1.19
C HIS A 32 5.07 -10.44 -1.01
N ALA A 33 4.64 -10.19 0.23
CA ALA A 33 3.59 -9.23 0.59
C ALA A 33 3.75 -7.85 -0.07
N LYS A 34 4.92 -7.20 0.02
CA LYS A 34 5.13 -5.88 -0.60
C LYS A 34 5.01 -5.88 -2.13
N SER A 35 5.32 -7.00 -2.78
CA SER A 35 5.15 -7.12 -4.23
C SER A 35 3.67 -7.28 -4.59
N MET A 36 2.86 -7.88 -3.70
CA MET A 36 1.41 -7.94 -3.86
C MET A 36 0.80 -6.53 -3.84
N ASN A 37 1.19 -5.67 -2.88
CA ASN A 37 0.73 -4.27 -2.87
C ASN A 37 1.07 -3.54 -4.17
N LEU A 38 2.31 -3.68 -4.65
CA LEU A 38 2.74 -3.00 -5.89
C LEU A 38 2.07 -3.58 -7.13
N LEU A 39 1.81 -4.88 -7.17
CA LEU A 39 1.01 -5.49 -8.23
C LEU A 39 -0.42 -4.97 -8.22
N GLY A 40 -1.03 -4.85 -7.03
CA GLY A 40 -2.35 -4.25 -6.85
C GLY A 40 -2.40 -2.85 -7.43
N ARG A 41 -1.40 -2.01 -7.12
CA ARG A 41 -1.33 -0.64 -7.65
C ARG A 41 -1.20 -0.57 -9.17
N TYR A 42 -0.38 -1.42 -9.78
CA TYR A 42 -0.30 -1.49 -11.25
C TYR A 42 -1.66 -1.87 -11.87
N MET A 43 -2.39 -2.80 -11.25
CA MET A 43 -3.73 -3.19 -11.70
C MET A 43 -4.79 -2.12 -11.45
N GLU A 44 -4.67 -1.34 -10.38
CA GLU A 44 -5.57 -0.22 -10.10
C GLU A 44 -5.40 0.90 -11.13
N GLU A 45 -4.14 1.28 -11.40
CA GLU A 45 -3.80 2.37 -12.31
C GLU A 45 -3.80 1.95 -13.79
N GLY A 46 -3.81 0.64 -14.10
CA GLY A 46 -3.63 0.14 -15.46
C GLY A 46 -2.23 0.42 -16.01
N LEU A 47 -1.21 0.46 -15.15
CA LEU A 47 0.15 0.78 -15.54
C LEU A 47 0.78 -0.44 -16.24
N HIS A 48 0.93 -0.38 -17.56
CA HIS A 48 1.45 -1.49 -18.39
C HIS A 48 0.63 -2.80 -18.27
N CYS A 49 -0.64 -2.68 -17.88
CA CYS A 49 -1.64 -3.73 -17.91
C CYS A 49 -3.03 -3.11 -18.05
N GLN A 50 -4.04 -3.93 -18.35
CA GLN A 50 -5.42 -3.45 -18.28
C GLN A 50 -5.80 -3.23 -16.81
N ALA A 51 -6.38 -2.07 -16.51
CA ALA A 51 -6.88 -1.77 -15.18
C ALA A 51 -7.94 -2.80 -14.74
N ASN A 52 -7.83 -3.28 -13.51
CA ASN A 52 -8.74 -4.28 -12.93
C ASN A 52 -8.82 -4.06 -11.41
N LEU A 53 -9.79 -3.21 -11.00
CA LEU A 53 -10.01 -2.87 -9.60
C LEU A 53 -10.33 -4.10 -8.73
N PRO A 54 -11.21 -5.05 -9.12
CA PRO A 54 -11.43 -6.27 -8.34
C PRO A 54 -10.15 -7.06 -8.08
N ALA A 55 -9.30 -7.25 -9.09
CA ALA A 55 -8.03 -7.94 -8.91
C ALA A 55 -7.05 -7.15 -8.02
N ALA A 56 -7.00 -5.82 -8.17
CA ALA A 56 -6.18 -4.96 -7.33
C ALA A 56 -6.54 -5.08 -5.85
N ARG A 57 -7.84 -5.03 -5.53
CA ARG A 57 -8.37 -5.17 -4.16
C ARG A 57 -7.95 -6.49 -3.52
N GLU A 58 -8.03 -7.59 -4.27
CA GLU A 58 -7.60 -8.89 -3.78
C GLU A 58 -6.09 -8.94 -3.49
N TRP A 59 -5.27 -8.32 -4.35
CA TRP A 59 -3.83 -8.22 -4.08
C TRP A 59 -3.50 -7.32 -2.90
N TYR A 60 -4.25 -6.24 -2.68
CA TYR A 60 -4.11 -5.40 -1.50
C TYR A 60 -4.46 -6.16 -0.22
N ARG A 61 -5.58 -6.89 -0.20
CA ARG A 61 -5.98 -7.76 0.93
C ARG A 61 -4.89 -8.77 1.26
N ARG A 62 -4.40 -9.51 0.25
CA ARG A 62 -3.32 -10.49 0.43
C ARG A 62 -2.01 -9.86 0.92
N SER A 63 -1.73 -8.63 0.48
CA SER A 63 -0.57 -7.87 0.95
C SER A 63 -0.68 -7.49 2.43
N ALA A 64 -1.88 -7.06 2.84
CA ALA A 64 -2.20 -6.71 4.22
C ALA A 64 -2.04 -7.92 5.16
N GLU A 65 -2.64 -9.04 4.78
CA GLU A 65 -2.54 -10.33 5.47
C GLU A 65 -1.10 -10.88 5.49
N GLY A 66 -0.32 -10.58 4.46
CA GLY A 66 1.11 -10.89 4.39
C GLY A 66 2.00 -9.96 5.22
N GLY A 67 1.42 -8.99 5.95
CA GLY A 67 2.14 -8.13 6.89
C GLY A 67 2.85 -6.91 6.28
N ASP A 68 2.57 -6.54 5.03
CA ASP A 68 3.12 -5.30 4.47
C ASP A 68 2.27 -4.10 4.91
N PHE A 69 2.84 -3.20 5.73
CA PHE A 69 2.12 -2.03 6.24
C PHE A 69 1.57 -1.10 5.14
N ARG A 70 2.19 -1.07 3.95
CA ARG A 70 1.61 -0.33 2.81
C ARG A 70 0.41 -1.08 2.24
N GLY A 71 0.48 -2.39 2.11
CA GLY A 71 -0.65 -3.25 1.78
C GLY A 71 -1.82 -3.12 2.78
N GLN A 72 -1.53 -3.06 4.07
CA GLN A 72 -2.52 -2.84 5.13
C GLN A 72 -3.23 -1.49 4.96
N PHE A 73 -2.47 -0.42 4.72
CA PHE A 73 -3.02 0.91 4.43
C PHE A 73 -3.86 0.93 3.14
N SER A 74 -3.38 0.33 2.05
CA SER A 74 -4.12 0.22 0.79
C SER A 74 -5.42 -0.59 0.95
N HIS A 75 -5.37 -1.69 1.69
CA HIS A 75 -6.57 -2.50 1.95
C HIS A 75 -7.58 -1.76 2.81
N ALA A 76 -7.13 -1.01 3.82
CA ALA A 76 -8.00 -0.14 4.59
C ALA A 76 -8.70 0.92 3.73
N ALA A 77 -8.00 1.53 2.77
CA ALA A 77 -8.61 2.46 1.82
C ALA A 77 -9.70 1.80 0.97
N VAL A 78 -9.49 0.55 0.54
CA VAL A 78 -10.51 -0.25 -0.17
C VAL A 78 -11.75 -0.46 0.71
N LEU A 79 -11.55 -0.91 1.96
CA LEU A 79 -12.65 -1.16 2.91
C LEU A 79 -13.43 0.12 3.21
N ALA A 80 -12.73 1.23 3.43
CA ALA A 80 -13.35 2.54 3.65
C ALA A 80 -14.22 2.97 2.46
N ALA A 81 -13.75 2.74 1.22
CA ALA A 81 -14.52 3.02 0.01
C ALA A 81 -15.75 2.09 -0.16
N GLN A 82 -15.74 0.92 0.47
CA GLN A 82 -16.88 -0.01 0.52
C GLN A 82 -17.85 0.29 1.69
N GLY A 83 -17.52 1.26 2.55
CA GLY A 83 -18.30 1.58 3.75
C GLY A 83 -18.01 0.68 4.96
N GLU A 84 -17.01 -0.21 4.86
CA GLU A 84 -16.58 -1.13 5.92
C GLU A 84 -15.63 -0.40 6.89
N LEU A 85 -16.13 0.66 7.52
CA LEU A 85 -15.32 1.61 8.28
C LEU A 85 -14.60 0.97 9.48
N ASP A 86 -15.28 0.10 10.23
CA ASP A 86 -14.70 -0.55 11.40
C ASP A 86 -13.50 -1.43 11.05
N GLU A 87 -13.58 -2.18 9.95
CA GLU A 87 -12.46 -3.00 9.47
C GLU A 87 -11.35 -2.14 8.88
N ALA A 88 -11.68 -1.05 8.18
CA ALA A 88 -10.69 -0.10 7.69
C ALA A 88 -9.86 0.49 8.84
N LEU A 89 -10.50 0.92 9.92
CA LEU A 89 -9.83 1.47 11.10
C LEU A 89 -8.91 0.44 11.77
N LYS A 90 -9.35 -0.82 11.87
CA LYS A 90 -8.49 -1.91 12.38
C LYS A 90 -7.22 -2.06 11.53
N TRP A 91 -7.35 -2.12 10.20
CA TRP A 91 -6.19 -2.25 9.32
C TRP A 91 -5.27 -1.02 9.35
N LEU A 92 -5.82 0.19 9.47
CA LEU A 92 -5.03 1.41 9.66
C LEU A 92 -4.25 1.39 10.98
N GLN A 93 -4.80 0.78 12.03
CA GLN A 93 -4.11 0.61 13.31
C GLN A 93 -2.94 -0.38 13.17
N VAL A 94 -3.14 -1.51 12.49
CA VAL A 94 -2.03 -2.45 12.22
C VAL A 94 -0.93 -1.78 11.37
N ALA A 95 -1.33 -1.00 10.36
CA ALA A 95 -0.39 -0.26 9.51
C ALA A 95 0.40 0.81 10.28
N LEU A 96 -0.23 1.47 11.26
CA LEU A 96 0.40 2.44 12.16
C LEU A 96 1.50 1.78 12.99
N GLU A 97 1.19 0.65 13.62
CA GLU A 97 2.11 -0.06 14.52
C GLU A 97 3.32 -0.64 13.78
N GLY A 98 3.10 -1.22 12.59
CA GLY A 98 4.16 -1.80 11.76
C GLY A 98 4.88 -0.82 10.83
N GLY A 99 4.37 0.41 10.71
CA GLY A 99 4.84 1.42 9.79
C GLY A 99 6.20 2.00 10.15
N ASN A 100 7.06 2.22 9.14
CA ASN A 100 8.32 2.93 9.35
C ASN A 100 8.19 4.45 9.15
N ALA A 101 9.17 5.23 9.62
CA ALA A 101 9.14 6.69 9.58
C ALA A 101 8.85 7.26 8.17
N ASN A 102 9.42 6.65 7.13
CA ASN A 102 9.19 7.10 5.74
C ASN A 102 7.74 6.87 5.28
N PHE A 103 7.12 5.78 5.73
CA PHE A 103 5.71 5.54 5.47
C PHE A 103 4.80 6.47 6.28
N LEU A 104 5.03 6.60 7.58
CA LEU A 104 4.20 7.45 8.45
C LEU A 104 4.19 8.91 7.99
N ARG A 105 5.34 9.41 7.50
CA ARG A 105 5.46 10.77 6.93
C ARG A 105 4.56 11.02 5.72
N VAL A 106 4.23 9.99 4.96
CA VAL A 106 3.35 10.07 3.79
C VAL A 106 1.91 9.73 4.15
N ALA A 107 1.70 8.69 4.97
CA ALA A 107 0.38 8.21 5.35
C ALA A 107 -0.38 9.21 6.23
N GLY A 108 0.29 9.88 7.17
CA GLY A 108 -0.34 10.88 8.06
C GLY A 108 -1.08 11.98 7.28
N PRO A 109 -0.41 12.73 6.39
CA PRO A 109 -1.08 13.74 5.56
C PRO A 109 -2.19 13.19 4.65
N ALA A 110 -2.06 11.95 4.17
CA ALA A 110 -3.13 11.32 3.40
C ALA A 110 -4.40 11.08 4.24
N LEU A 111 -4.24 10.68 5.50
CA LEU A 111 -5.35 10.50 6.44
C LEU A 111 -6.03 11.83 6.76
N GLU A 112 -5.30 12.95 6.85
CA GLU A 112 -5.88 14.28 7.08
C GLU A 112 -6.88 14.70 6.00
N GLN A 113 -6.70 14.19 4.79
CA GLN A 113 -7.57 14.45 3.64
C GLN A 113 -8.71 13.43 3.51
N ALA A 114 -8.81 12.45 4.42
CA ALA A 114 -9.86 11.44 4.37
C ALA A 114 -11.24 12.07 4.54
N VAL A 115 -12.21 11.57 3.77
CA VAL A 115 -13.61 12.03 3.81
C VAL A 115 -14.26 11.64 5.14
N GLN A 116 -14.00 10.42 5.61
CA GLN A 116 -14.53 9.90 6.87
C GLN A 116 -13.82 10.55 8.07
N PRO A 117 -14.55 11.21 8.98
CA PRO A 117 -13.97 11.87 10.16
C PRO A 117 -13.14 10.92 11.05
N GLU A 118 -13.57 9.67 11.17
CA GLU A 118 -12.94 8.65 12.01
C GLU A 118 -11.55 8.27 11.47
N ILE A 119 -11.44 8.09 10.15
CA ILE A 119 -10.15 7.86 9.48
C ILE A 119 -9.27 9.10 9.60
N ARG A 120 -9.86 10.30 9.43
CA ARG A 120 -9.12 11.57 9.56
C ARG A 120 -8.52 11.74 10.94
N ALA A 121 -9.24 11.32 11.99
CA ALA A 121 -8.77 11.39 13.37
C ALA A 121 -7.49 10.56 13.61
N MET A 122 -7.25 9.49 12.83
CA MET A 122 -6.04 8.68 12.95
C MET A 122 -4.76 9.41 12.55
N ALA A 123 -4.85 10.52 11.79
CA ALA A 123 -3.68 11.28 11.37
C ALA A 123 -2.82 11.77 12.56
N GLY A 124 -3.44 12.08 13.70
CA GLY A 124 -2.73 12.47 14.93
C GLY A 124 -1.82 11.36 15.44
N ALA A 125 -2.36 10.16 15.58
CA ALA A 125 -1.60 8.99 16.03
C ALA A 125 -0.43 8.65 15.08
N TYR A 126 -0.63 8.81 13.77
CA TYR A 126 0.44 8.64 12.77
C TYR A 126 1.58 9.66 12.94
N LYS A 127 1.26 10.90 13.28
CA LYS A 127 2.26 11.95 13.54
C LYS A 127 3.02 11.72 14.85
N GLU A 128 2.30 11.35 15.91
CA GLU A 128 2.91 11.02 17.20
C GLU A 128 3.89 9.86 17.04
N ARG A 129 3.45 8.78 16.39
CA ARG A 129 4.32 7.63 16.13
C ARG A 129 5.53 7.98 15.27
N LEU A 130 5.39 8.87 14.29
CA LEU A 130 6.52 9.36 13.51
C LEU A 130 7.55 10.10 14.38
N ALA A 131 7.09 10.94 15.31
CA ALA A 131 7.96 11.69 16.21
C ALA A 131 8.74 10.78 17.18
N GLU A 132 8.21 9.61 17.52
CA GLU A 132 8.92 8.61 18.34
C GLU A 132 10.05 7.88 17.58
N LEU A 133 10.01 7.87 16.25
CA LEU A 133 10.94 7.11 15.39
C LEU A 133 12.08 7.95 14.80
N VAL A 134 12.07 9.28 15.00
CA VAL A 134 13.02 10.24 14.40
C VAL A 134 13.70 11.05 15.48
#